data_AF-A0AAV3RDR2-F1
#
_entry.id   AF-A0AAV3RDR2-F1
#
_cell.length_a   1.000
_cell.length_b   1.000
_cell.length_c   1.000
_cell.angle_alpha   90.00
_cell.angle_beta   90.00
_cell.angle_gamma   90.00
#
_symmetry.space_group_name_H-M   'P 1'
#
loop_
_entity.id
_entity.type
_entity.pdbx_description
1 polymer ?
#
loop_
_entity_poly.entity_id
_entity_poly.type
_entity_poly.pdbx_seq_one_letter_code
_entity_poly.pdbx_strand_id
1 'polypeptide(L)'
;MPVTILKAVSSMCLKFLWGGKNSKVKWDDVGVPKEEGGLGLKNIKVWNKALLSRTFWNIHANADPLWVRWVLSFSLKGTSLSQNMVILS
;
A
#
# COMPACT_ATOMS: atom_id res chain seq x y z
N MET A 1 -0.75 0.79 5.02
CA MET A 1 -2.11 1.04 4.49
C MET A 1 -3.09 0.11 5.20
N PRO A 2 -4.24 0.61 5.67
CA PRO A 2 -5.23 -0.20 6.41
C PRO A 2 -5.84 -1.29 5.53
N VAL A 3 -6.10 -2.46 6.12
CA VAL A 3 -6.71 -3.63 5.44
C VAL A 3 -8.09 -3.30 4.88
N THR A 4 -8.84 -2.40 5.51
CA THR A 4 -10.15 -1.93 5.07
C THR A 4 -10.09 -1.27 3.69
N ILE A 5 -9.07 -0.46 3.42
CA ILE A 5 -8.88 0.19 2.13
C ILE A 5 -8.53 -0.84 1.05
N LEU A 6 -7.70 -1.84 1.39
CA LEU A 6 -7.39 -2.92 0.45
C LEU A 6 -8.65 -3.71 0.06
N LYS A 7 -9.55 -3.98 1.02
CA LYS A 7 -10.85 -4.62 0.75
C LYS A 7 -11.72 -3.75 -0.15
N ALA A 8 -11.77 -2.44 0.08
CA ALA A 8 -12.53 -1.52 -0.75
C ALA A 8 -12.01 -1.47 -2.21
N VAL A 9 -10.70 -1.38 -2.39
CA VAL A 9 -10.07 -1.42 -3.73
C VAL A 9 -10.35 -2.76 -4.42
N SER A 10 -10.20 -3.88 -3.70
CA SER A 10 -10.49 -5.21 -4.25
C SER A 10 -11.97 -5.33 -4.68
N SER A 11 -12.88 -4.81 -3.86
CA SER A 11 -14.32 -4.79 -4.17
C SER A 11 -14.62 -3.94 -5.41
N MET A 12 -13.98 -2.78 -5.56
CA MET A 12 -14.15 -1.92 -6.73
C MET A 12 -13.61 -2.57 -8.01
N CYS A 13 -12.44 -3.22 -7.94
CA CYS A 13 -11.91 -4.02 -9.06
C CYS A 13 -12.86 -5.16 -9.44
N LEU A 14 -13.41 -5.89 -8.46
CA LEU A 14 -14.38 -6.95 -8.73
C LEU A 14 -15.66 -6.43 -9.37
N LYS A 15 -16.21 -5.33 -8.86
CA LYS A 15 -17.40 -4.70 -9.45
C LYS A 15 -17.14 -4.28 -10.89
N PHE A 16 -15.97 -3.74 -11.18
CA PHE A 16 -15.55 -3.39 -12.53
C PHE A 16 -15.45 -4.63 -13.44
N LEU A 17 -14.74 -5.68 -13.01
CA LEU A 17 -14.57 -6.91 -13.80
C LEU A 17 -15.88 -7.62 -14.11
N TRP A 18 -16.81 -7.65 -13.15
CA TRP A 18 -18.04 -8.41 -13.26
C TRP A 18 -19.28 -7.55 -13.56
N GLY A 19 -19.10 -6.26 -13.84
CA GLY A 19 -20.20 -5.33 -14.12
C GLY A 19 -21.24 -5.29 -12.99
N GLY A 20 -20.80 -5.40 -11.73
CA GLY A 20 -21.66 -5.43 -10.56
C GLY A 20 -22.42 -6.74 -10.30
N LYS A 21 -22.18 -7.79 -11.09
CA LYS A 21 -22.74 -9.15 -10.87
C LYS A 21 -21.86 -9.95 -9.90
N ASN A 22 -22.39 -11.06 -9.39
CA ASN A 22 -21.64 -11.99 -8.55
C ASN A 22 -20.36 -12.45 -9.26
N SER A 23 -19.24 -12.48 -8.53
CA SER A 23 -17.96 -12.88 -9.09
C SER A 23 -18.02 -14.33 -9.57
N LYS A 24 -17.58 -14.59 -10.80
CA LYS A 24 -17.47 -15.96 -11.32
C LYS A 24 -16.20 -16.69 -10.86
N VAL A 25 -15.28 -15.98 -10.20
CA VAL A 25 -13.95 -16.46 -9.82
C VAL A 25 -13.62 -15.93 -8.41
N LYS A 26 -12.99 -16.75 -7.56
CA LYS A 26 -12.55 -16.31 -6.23
C LYS A 26 -11.40 -15.30 -6.38
N TRP A 27 -11.31 -14.34 -5.46
CA TRP A 27 -10.28 -13.30 -5.52
C TRP A 27 -8.84 -13.83 -5.55
N ASP A 28 -8.58 -14.95 -4.88
CA ASP A 28 -7.26 -15.58 -4.86
C ASP A 28 -6.89 -16.18 -6.23
N ASP A 29 -7.89 -16.63 -7.00
CA ASP A 29 -7.69 -17.22 -8.34
C ASP A 29 -7.57 -16.14 -9.44
N VAL A 30 -8.05 -14.93 -9.18
CA VAL A 30 -7.93 -13.78 -10.09
C VAL A 30 -6.46 -13.45 -10.37
N GLY A 31 -5.56 -13.72 -9.42
CA GLY A 31 -4.13 -13.44 -9.57
C GLY A 31 -3.29 -14.54 -10.18
N VAL A 32 -3.89 -15.68 -10.49
CA VAL A 32 -3.22 -16.77 -11.22
C VAL A 32 -2.84 -16.26 -12.62
N PRO A 33 -1.64 -16.62 -13.16
CA PRO A 33 -1.24 -16.26 -14.51
C PRO A 33 -2.29 -16.69 -15.56
N LYS A 34 -2.32 -16.00 -16.71
CA LYS A 34 -3.28 -16.32 -17.77
C LYS A 34 -3.04 -17.71 -18.35
N GLU A 35 -1.78 -18.12 -18.36
CA GLU A 35 -1.28 -19.42 -18.81
C GLU A 35 -1.79 -20.57 -17.93
N GLU A 36 -2.12 -20.28 -16.67
CA GLU A 36 -2.68 -21.22 -15.68
C GLU A 36 -4.21 -21.08 -15.53
N GLY A 37 -4.87 -20.32 -16.42
CA GLY A 37 -6.33 -20.15 -16.41
C GLY A 37 -6.86 -19.02 -15.53
N GLY A 38 -5.98 -18.19 -14.96
CA GLY A 38 -6.36 -16.99 -14.21
C GLY A 38 -6.46 -15.72 -15.07
N LEU A 39 -6.59 -14.57 -14.42
CA LEU A 39 -6.67 -13.26 -15.09
C LEU A 39 -5.31 -12.54 -15.18
N GLY A 40 -4.27 -13.07 -14.52
CA GLY A 40 -2.95 -12.45 -14.43
C GLY A 40 -2.94 -11.13 -13.64
N LEU A 41 -3.96 -10.89 -12.82
CA LEU A 41 -4.07 -9.65 -12.05
C LEU A 41 -3.19 -9.70 -10.81
N LYS A 42 -2.48 -8.61 -10.56
CA LYS A 42 -1.53 -8.58 -9.45
C LYS A 42 -2.23 -8.63 -8.10
N ASN A 43 -1.79 -9.53 -7.22
CA ASN A 43 -2.34 -9.69 -5.88
C ASN A 43 -2.16 -8.38 -5.07
N ILE A 44 -3.28 -7.74 -4.74
CA ILE A 44 -3.32 -6.44 -4.04
C ILE A 44 -2.59 -6.49 -2.68
N LYS A 45 -2.60 -7.63 -1.98
CA LYS A 45 -1.88 -7.76 -0.70
C LYS A 45 -0.37 -7.72 -0.92
N VAL A 46 0.12 -8.41 -1.95
CA VAL A 46 1.54 -8.42 -2.34
C VAL A 46 1.97 -7.02 -2.77
N TRP A 47 1.14 -6.36 -3.57
CA TRP A 47 1.37 -4.99 -4.00
C TRP A 47 1.42 -4.00 -2.84
N ASN A 48 0.52 -4.12 -1.88
CA ASN A 48 0.54 -3.29 -0.69
C ASN A 48 1.83 -3.47 0.12
N LYS A 49 2.33 -4.71 0.27
CA LYS A 49 3.62 -4.96 0.94
C LYS A 49 4.78 -4.32 0.18
N ALA A 50 4.82 -4.44 -1.14
CA ALA A 50 5.85 -3.83 -1.97
C ALA A 50 5.81 -2.29 -1.90
N LEU A 51 4.62 -1.70 -1.99
CA LEU A 51 4.42 -0.25 -1.85
C LEU A 51 4.84 0.26 -0.47
N LEU A 52 4.49 -0.46 0.60
CA LEU A 52 4.94 -0.12 1.94
C LEU A 52 6.46 -0.19 2.07
N SER A 53 7.08 -1.23 1.53
CA SER A 53 8.54 -1.38 1.54
C SER A 53 9.22 -0.22 0.78
N ARG A 54 8.67 0.17 -0.38
CA ARG A 54 9.14 1.33 -1.14
C ARG A 54 8.94 2.64 -0.38
N THR A 55 7.80 2.81 0.29
CA THR A 55 7.52 3.97 1.13
C THR A 55 8.51 4.07 2.29
N PHE A 56 8.77 2.97 3.00
CA PHE A 56 9.78 2.91 4.06
C PHE A 56 11.18 3.23 3.51
N TRP A 57 11.54 2.64 2.37
CA TRP A 57 12.80 2.93 1.69
C TRP A 57 12.94 4.41 1.34
N ASN A 58 11.91 5.04 0.79
CA ASN A 58 11.94 6.46 0.45
C ASN A 58 12.15 7.36 1.68
N ILE A 59 11.51 7.01 2.81
CA ILE A 59 11.68 7.74 4.08
C ILE A 59 13.10 7.54 4.61
N HIS A 60 13.63 6.30 4.58
CA HIS A 60 14.94 5.97 5.11
C HIS A 60 16.08 6.53 4.25
N ALA A 61 15.96 6.45 2.93
CA ALA A 61 16.99 6.84 1.99
C ALA A 61 17.01 8.34 1.68
N ASN A 62 16.19 9.18 2.36
CA ASN A 62 15.96 10.58 2.01
C ASN A 62 15.75 10.76 0.50
N ALA A 63 15.02 9.82 -0.12
CA ALA A 63 14.50 10.11 -1.43
C ALA A 63 13.60 11.34 -1.26
N ASP A 64 13.70 12.31 -2.15
CA ASP A 64 13.06 13.62 -1.98
C ASP A 64 11.67 13.75 -2.67
N PRO A 65 10.73 12.77 -2.63
CA PRO A 65 9.35 13.03 -3.04
C PRO A 65 8.73 14.11 -2.17
N LEU A 66 8.03 15.04 -2.82
CA LEU A 66 7.34 16.17 -2.18
C LEU A 66 6.42 15.74 -1.02
N TRP A 67 5.75 14.59 -1.14
CA TRP A 67 4.87 14.06 -0.09
C TRP A 67 5.66 13.57 1.15
N VAL A 68 6.87 13.06 0.99
CA VAL A 68 7.75 12.66 2.11
C VAL A 68 8.17 13.91 2.88
N ARG A 69 8.62 14.95 2.16
CA ARG A 69 8.94 16.26 2.77
C ARG A 69 7.74 16.87 3.50
N TRP A 70 6.55 16.79 2.91
CA TRP A 70 5.32 17.28 3.52
C TRP A 70 5.01 16.53 4.82
N VAL A 71 5.03 15.19 4.82
CA VAL A 71 4.81 14.36 6.01
C VAL A 71 5.85 14.64 7.09
N LEU A 72 7.14 14.72 6.73
CA LEU A 72 8.22 15.07 7.66
C LEU A 72 8.02 16.47 8.22
N SER A 73 7.69 17.47 7.39
CA SER A 73 7.46 18.86 7.86
C SER A 73 6.27 18.97 8.81
N PHE A 74 5.22 18.16 8.62
CA PHE A 74 4.05 18.13 9.48
C PHE A 74 4.33 17.37 10.80
N SER A 75 5.01 16.23 10.72
CA SER A 75 5.33 15.39 11.88
C SER A 75 6.44 16.00 12.76
N LEU A 76 7.42 16.69 12.16
CA LEU A 76 8.56 17.30 12.86
C LEU A 76 8.27 18.71 13.40
N LYS A 77 7.18 19.37 12.99
CA LYS A 77 6.75 20.64 13.58
C LYS A 77 6.18 20.49 15.00
N GLY A 78 5.82 19.27 15.41
CA GLY A 78 5.27 18.98 16.74
C GLY A 78 6.18 18.14 17.63
N THR A 79 7.38 17.77 17.19
CA THR A 79 8.32 17.01 18.01
C THR A 79 9.74 17.42 17.66
N SER A 80 10.33 18.22 18.54
CA SER A 80 11.76 18.44 18.63
C SER A 80 12.47 17.08 18.74
N LEU A 81 13.05 16.59 17.64
CA LEU A 81 13.95 15.42 17.65
C LEU A 81 15.18 15.63 18.56
N SER A 82 15.44 16.87 18.99
CA SER A 82 16.48 17.20 19.96
C SER A 82 16.13 16.92 21.42
N GLN A 83 14.86 16.64 21.78
CA GLN A 83 14.49 16.36 23.18
C GLN A 83 14.52 14.87 23.56
N ASN A 84 14.48 13.94 22.59
CA ASN A 84 14.46 12.50 22.88
C ASN A 84 15.83 11.79 22.80
N MET A 85 16.91 12.50 22.48
CA MET A 85 18.27 11.93 22.56
C MET A 85 19.00 12.25 23.88
N VAL A 86 18.38 13.01 24.79
CA VAL A 86 18.94 13.35 26.13
C VAL A 86 18.36 12.47 27.24
N ILE A 87 17.30 11.69 26.98
CA ILE A 87 16.62 10.85 27.99
C ILE A 87 17.13 9.38 27.97
N LEU A 88 18.06 9.04 27.06
CA LEU A 88 18.70 7.71 27.00
C LEU A 88 20.24 7.77 27.14
N SER A 89 20.77 8.83 27.78
CA SER A 89 22.17 8.95 28.23
C SER A 89 22.18 9.39 29.69
#